data_AF-A0A7S4QH09-F1
#
_entry.id   AF-A0A7S4QH09-F1
#
_cell.length_a   1.000
_cell.length_b   1.000
_cell.length_c   1.000
_cell.angle_alpha   90.00
_cell.angle_beta   90.00
_cell.angle_gamma   90.00
#
_symmetry.space_group_name_H-M   'P 1'
#
loop_
_entity.id
_entity.type
_entity.pdbx_description
1 polymer ?
#
loop_
_entity_poly.entity_id
_entity_poly.type
_entity_poly.pdbx_seq_one_letter_code
_entity_poly.pdbx_strand_id
1 'polypeptide(L)'
;RLRLAPRSAPGGGARPRHRADADAPEDGGRPRVEVDLPDRLVLHKPPGWEVDTTDAGGARRLSAYLQALLPGRPLARDALRSYGFLHRLDTPSSGLLLAAKTLEALYDLKLQLSAGGLDREYAVLGHGLLPPRRASVDAGLRYWRHEAGPPSAVSRRGRPSLTWLRALAHCRPPGPPPPSLLAIRIRTGRRHQIRAHAAHIGHPTVCDGKYADAGVLVRR
;
A
#
# COMPACT_ATOMS: atom_id res chain seq x y z
N ARG A 1 16.73 0.03 12.83
CA ARG A 1 16.48 1.20 11.96
C ARG A 1 17.38 1.08 10.72
N LEU A 2 16.88 0.53 9.61
CA LEU A 2 17.65 0.57 8.35
C LEU A 2 17.43 1.96 7.72
N ARG A 3 18.46 2.80 7.74
CA ARG A 3 18.53 4.01 6.91
C ARG A 3 19.51 3.71 5.79
N LEU A 4 19.02 3.65 4.56
CA LEU A 4 19.89 3.68 3.39
C LEU A 4 20.25 5.15 3.14
N ALA A 5 21.52 5.49 3.27
CA ALA A 5 22.04 6.83 3.01
C ALA A 5 22.21 7.05 1.49
N PRO A 6 21.92 8.25 0.96
CA PRO A 6 22.19 8.57 -0.43
C PRO A 6 23.68 8.87 -0.65
N ARG A 7 24.25 8.36 -1.74
CA ARG A 7 25.56 8.79 -2.25
C ARG A 7 25.40 10.06 -3.10
N SER A 8 26.12 11.12 -2.74
CA SER A 8 26.52 12.25 -3.61
C SER A 8 27.70 11.82 -4.52
N ALA A 9 28.03 12.36 -5.70
CA ALA A 9 27.85 13.64 -6.43
C ALA A 9 28.12 13.37 -7.96
N PRO A 10 28.50 14.33 -8.86
CA PRO A 10 28.11 15.73 -9.10
C PRO A 10 27.63 16.02 -10.57
N GLY A 11 26.99 17.19 -10.78
CA GLY A 11 27.22 18.12 -11.91
C GLY A 11 26.91 17.75 -13.38
N GLY A 12 25.85 18.37 -13.93
CA GLY A 12 25.89 19.06 -15.23
C GLY A 12 25.53 18.31 -16.51
N GLY A 13 24.46 18.74 -17.20
CA GLY A 13 24.32 18.60 -18.66
C GLY A 13 23.06 17.88 -19.17
N ALA A 14 22.28 18.62 -19.99
CA ALA A 14 21.23 18.17 -20.92
C ALA A 14 19.92 17.58 -20.35
N ARG A 15 18.82 18.33 -20.54
CA ARG A 15 17.43 17.84 -20.35
C ARG A 15 17.06 16.88 -21.49
N PRO A 16 16.74 15.60 -21.23
CA PRO A 16 16.10 14.78 -22.24
C PRO A 16 14.60 15.12 -22.27
N ARG A 17 14.10 15.45 -23.46
CA ARG A 17 12.67 15.54 -23.75
C ARG A 17 12.10 14.12 -23.65
N HIS A 18 11.44 13.79 -22.55
CA HIS A 18 10.73 12.52 -22.44
C HIS A 18 9.46 12.60 -23.28
N ARG A 19 9.48 11.96 -24.45
CA ARG A 19 8.25 11.51 -25.12
C ARG A 19 7.51 10.61 -24.13
N ALA A 20 6.23 10.89 -23.95
CA ALA A 20 5.31 10.07 -23.20
C ALA A 20 4.98 8.83 -24.05
N ASP A 21 5.79 7.79 -23.93
CA ASP A 21 5.33 6.43 -24.23
C ASP A 21 4.62 5.93 -22.96
N ALA A 22 3.33 6.26 -22.88
CA ALA A 22 2.42 5.73 -21.87
C ALA A 22 1.83 4.42 -22.39
N ASP A 23 2.68 3.41 -22.55
CA ASP A 23 2.25 2.02 -22.65
C ASP A 23 2.86 1.29 -21.46
N ALA A 24 2.17 1.38 -20.32
CA ALA A 24 2.53 0.59 -19.15
C ALA A 24 2.19 -0.88 -19.48
N PRO A 25 3.13 -1.83 -19.34
CA PRO A 25 2.90 -3.20 -19.77
C PRO A 25 1.69 -3.79 -19.03
N GLU A 26 0.72 -4.32 -19.80
CA GLU A 26 -0.53 -4.90 -19.32
C GLU A 26 -0.34 -6.16 -18.45
N ASP A 27 0.87 -6.71 -18.38
CA ASP A 27 1.16 -7.82 -17.48
C ASP A 27 1.56 -7.28 -16.10
N GLY A 28 0.64 -7.43 -15.13
CA GLY A 28 0.75 -6.98 -13.74
C GLY A 28 1.87 -7.61 -12.91
N GLY A 29 3.09 -7.69 -13.44
CA GLY A 29 4.36 -8.02 -12.81
C GLY A 29 4.41 -9.38 -12.11
N ARG A 30 5.63 -9.91 -11.95
CA ARG A 30 5.88 -10.95 -10.94
C ARG A 30 6.38 -10.31 -9.65
N PRO A 31 6.01 -10.85 -8.47
CA PRO A 31 6.60 -10.46 -7.21
C PRO A 31 8.12 -10.61 -7.25
N ARG A 32 8.82 -9.73 -6.53
CA ARG A 32 10.29 -9.73 -6.45
C ARG A 32 10.72 -9.66 -5.01
N VAL A 33 11.86 -10.29 -4.70
CA VAL A 33 12.53 -10.13 -3.41
C VAL A 33 13.45 -8.91 -3.52
N GLU A 34 13.18 -7.89 -2.72
CA GLU A 34 13.99 -6.66 -2.67
C GLU A 34 15.13 -6.78 -1.65
N VAL A 35 14.86 -7.49 -0.55
CA VAL A 35 15.84 -7.75 0.51
C VAL A 35 15.63 -9.17 1.00
N ASP A 36 16.72 -9.93 1.11
CA ASP A 36 16.70 -11.27 1.69
C ASP A 36 17.66 -11.37 2.86
N LEU A 37 17.13 -11.63 4.06
CA LEU A 37 17.89 -11.83 5.28
C LEU A 37 17.72 -13.28 5.78
N PRO A 38 18.56 -13.76 6.72
CA PRO A 38 18.47 -15.15 7.18
C PRO A 38 17.10 -15.55 7.74
N ASP A 39 16.42 -14.61 8.43
CA ASP A 39 15.19 -14.86 9.19
C ASP A 39 13.96 -14.13 8.66
N ARG A 40 14.11 -13.21 7.70
CA ARG A 40 13.03 -12.38 7.12
C ARG A 40 13.39 -11.89 5.72
N LEU A 41 12.41 -11.37 5.00
CA LEU A 41 12.60 -10.82 3.67
C LEU A 41 11.61 -9.68 3.38
N VAL A 42 11.95 -8.83 2.41
CA VAL A 42 11.08 -7.79 1.86
C VAL A 42 10.71 -8.18 0.43
N LEU A 43 9.41 -8.29 0.17
CA LEU A 43 8.86 -8.48 -1.16
C LEU A 43 8.36 -7.17 -1.73
N HIS A 44 8.53 -6.99 -3.04
CA HIS A 44 7.76 -6.04 -3.81
C HIS A 44 6.61 -6.78 -4.48
N LYS A 45 5.38 -6.46 -4.03
CA LYS A 45 4.14 -6.94 -4.62
C LYS A 45 3.71 -6.04 -5.78
N PRO A 46 3.50 -6.56 -6.99
CA PRO A 46 2.88 -5.78 -8.06
C PRO A 46 1.33 -5.71 -7.90
N PRO A 47 0.65 -4.79 -8.61
CA PRO A 47 -0.81 -4.74 -8.64
C PRO A 47 -1.41 -6.06 -9.14
N GLY A 48 -2.61 -6.42 -8.67
CA GLY A 48 -3.32 -7.63 -9.08
C GLY A 48 -2.98 -8.89 -8.30
N TRP A 49 -1.91 -8.87 -7.48
CA TRP A 49 -1.58 -9.96 -6.56
C TRP A 49 -2.27 -9.81 -5.21
N GLU A 50 -2.83 -10.90 -4.70
CA GLU A 50 -3.48 -10.94 -3.39
C GLU A 50 -2.50 -11.37 -2.29
N VAL A 51 -2.58 -10.71 -1.14
CA VAL A 51 -1.94 -11.18 0.11
C VAL A 51 -2.92 -12.08 0.83
N ASP A 52 -2.69 -13.38 0.78
CA ASP A 52 -3.53 -14.41 1.37
C ASP A 52 -3.47 -14.37 2.90
N THR A 53 -4.45 -13.76 3.55
CA THR A 53 -4.62 -13.86 5.02
C THR A 53 -5.74 -14.81 5.42
N THR A 54 -6.52 -15.32 4.46
CA THR A 54 -7.64 -16.25 4.63
C THR A 54 -7.80 -17.06 3.33
N ASP A 55 -8.01 -18.37 3.42
CA ASP A 55 -7.94 -19.31 2.30
C ASP A 55 -9.04 -19.12 1.23
N ALA A 56 -8.82 -18.21 0.27
CA ALA A 56 -9.73 -17.98 -0.86
C ALA A 56 -9.01 -18.18 -2.21
N GLY A 57 -9.50 -19.13 -3.03
CA GLY A 57 -9.03 -19.50 -4.37
C GLY A 57 -8.79 -18.34 -5.35
N GLY A 58 -7.54 -17.95 -5.61
CA GLY A 58 -7.16 -17.02 -6.67
C GLY A 58 -5.88 -17.42 -7.42
N ALA A 59 -5.69 -16.98 -8.67
CA ALA A 59 -4.56 -17.37 -9.50
C ALA A 59 -3.23 -16.64 -9.17
N ARG A 60 -3.29 -15.41 -8.63
CA ARG A 60 -2.11 -14.56 -8.32
C ARG A 60 -1.96 -14.36 -6.81
N ARG A 61 -1.53 -15.42 -6.14
CA ARG A 61 -1.42 -15.51 -4.68
C ARG A 61 0.01 -15.34 -4.20
N LEU A 62 0.24 -14.36 -3.33
CA LEU A 62 1.57 -14.17 -2.76
C LEU A 62 1.99 -15.31 -1.83
N SER A 63 1.06 -16.01 -1.17
CA SER A 63 1.42 -17.16 -0.34
C SER A 63 2.02 -18.28 -1.19
N ALA A 64 1.44 -18.57 -2.35
CA ALA A 64 1.96 -19.57 -3.28
C ALA A 64 3.37 -19.19 -3.79
N TYR A 65 3.58 -17.92 -4.13
CA TYR A 65 4.91 -17.40 -4.48
C TYR A 65 5.91 -17.59 -3.33
N LEU A 66 5.53 -17.23 -2.10
CA LEU A 66 6.39 -17.34 -0.92
C LEU A 66 6.71 -18.80 -0.57
N GLN A 67 5.76 -19.72 -0.74
CA GLN A 67 5.95 -21.16 -0.52
C GLN A 67 6.96 -21.79 -1.49
N ALA A 68 6.91 -21.36 -2.76
CA ALA A 68 7.87 -21.78 -3.79
C ALA A 68 9.26 -21.16 -3.54
N LEU A 69 9.31 -19.89 -3.12
CA LEU A 69 10.55 -19.20 -2.78
C LEU A 69 11.24 -19.79 -1.54
N LEU A 70 10.46 -20.30 -0.57
CA LEU A 70 10.94 -20.80 0.71
C LEU A 70 10.61 -22.30 0.88
N PRO A 71 11.24 -23.19 0.09
CA PRO A 71 11.05 -24.63 0.24
C PRO A 71 11.50 -25.07 1.64
N GLY A 72 10.74 -25.98 2.25
CA GLY A 72 11.06 -26.52 3.58
C GLY A 72 10.88 -25.56 4.76
N ARG A 73 10.38 -24.33 4.57
CA ARG A 73 10.02 -23.43 5.68
C ARG A 73 8.57 -23.67 6.13
N PRO A 74 8.32 -24.18 7.35
CA PRO A 74 6.95 -24.45 7.82
C PRO A 74 6.10 -23.18 7.92
N LEU A 75 6.69 -22.07 8.35
CA LEU A 75 5.98 -20.79 8.50
C LEU A 75 5.36 -20.29 7.18
N ALA A 76 6.03 -20.50 6.05
CA ALA A 76 5.52 -20.11 4.74
C ALA A 76 4.26 -20.90 4.32
N ARG A 77 3.91 -21.98 5.03
CA ARG A 77 2.74 -22.85 4.80
C ARG A 77 1.70 -22.73 5.91
N ASP A 78 1.95 -21.89 6.92
CA ASP A 78 1.07 -21.71 8.08
C ASP A 78 0.06 -20.59 7.82
N ALA A 79 -1.12 -20.94 7.34
CA ALA A 79 -2.22 -20.01 7.08
C ALA A 79 -2.68 -19.25 8.33
N LEU A 80 -2.66 -19.90 9.51
CA LEU A 80 -3.04 -19.28 10.79
C LEU A 80 -2.10 -18.13 11.17
N ARG A 81 -0.84 -18.20 10.71
CA ARG A 81 0.16 -17.15 10.85
C ARG A 81 0.36 -16.33 9.58
N SER A 82 -0.64 -16.31 8.70
CA SER A 82 -0.63 -15.55 7.45
C SER A 82 0.59 -15.85 6.58
N TYR A 83 1.04 -17.11 6.56
CA TYR A 83 2.18 -17.57 5.78
C TYR A 83 3.50 -16.83 6.09
N GLY A 84 3.60 -16.20 7.28
CA GLY A 84 4.73 -15.37 7.67
C GLY A 84 4.64 -13.90 7.25
N PHE A 85 3.61 -13.47 6.51
CA PHE A 85 3.40 -12.06 6.20
C PHE A 85 3.12 -11.24 7.47
N LEU A 86 3.83 -10.13 7.66
CA LEU A 86 3.60 -9.22 8.78
C LEU A 86 2.34 -8.36 8.59
N HIS A 87 2.14 -7.89 7.37
CA HIS A 87 1.03 -7.02 6.99
C HIS A 87 0.57 -7.34 5.57
N ARG A 88 -0.49 -6.69 5.11
CA ARG A 88 -1.06 -6.86 3.77
C ARG A 88 -1.13 -5.55 3.00
N LEU A 89 -1.24 -5.69 1.68
CA LEU A 89 -1.64 -4.63 0.74
C LEU A 89 -2.93 -5.09 0.06
N ASP A 90 -3.77 -4.14 -0.36
CA ASP A 90 -4.95 -4.45 -1.16
C ASP A 90 -4.51 -5.02 -2.53
N THR A 91 -5.32 -5.89 -3.13
CA THR A 91 -5.04 -6.51 -4.44
C THR A 91 -4.60 -5.49 -5.51
N PRO A 92 -5.30 -4.36 -5.74
CA PRO A 92 -4.88 -3.38 -6.74
C PRO A 92 -3.64 -2.56 -6.34
N SER A 93 -3.22 -2.56 -5.06
CA SER A 93 -2.07 -1.78 -4.61
C SER A 93 -0.76 -2.49 -4.92
N SER A 94 0.31 -1.76 -5.19
CA SER A 94 1.68 -2.27 -5.25
C SER A 94 2.50 -1.85 -4.04
N GLY A 95 3.68 -2.43 -3.90
CA GLY A 95 4.71 -1.95 -3.00
C GLY A 95 5.28 -3.02 -2.07
N LEU A 96 5.95 -2.55 -1.01
CA LEU A 96 6.74 -3.39 -0.12
C LEU A 96 5.88 -4.15 0.90
N LEU A 97 6.23 -5.41 1.12
CA LEU A 97 5.67 -6.31 2.11
C LEU A 97 6.79 -6.99 2.89
N LEU A 98 6.68 -6.98 4.21
CA LEU A 98 7.62 -7.68 5.08
C LEU A 98 7.09 -9.07 5.44
N ALA A 99 7.93 -10.10 5.28
CA ALA A 99 7.60 -11.48 5.64
C ALA A 99 8.72 -12.12 6.48
N ALA A 100 8.34 -12.93 7.45
CA ALA A 100 9.25 -13.70 8.29
C ALA A 100 9.46 -15.11 7.72
N LYS A 101 10.68 -15.62 7.86
CA LYS A 101 11.06 -17.01 7.53
C LYS A 101 11.02 -17.93 8.75
N THR A 102 11.01 -17.37 9.96
CA THR A 102 10.96 -18.08 11.25
C THR A 102 9.88 -17.49 12.17
N LEU A 103 9.41 -18.28 13.14
CA LEU A 103 8.44 -17.82 14.13
C LEU A 103 9.00 -16.70 15.01
N GLU A 104 10.25 -16.83 15.43
CA GLU A 104 10.95 -15.82 16.23
C GLU A 104 10.94 -14.46 15.52
N ALA A 105 11.35 -14.41 14.25
CA ALA A 105 11.33 -13.20 13.44
C ALA A 105 9.91 -12.64 13.27
N LEU A 106 8.90 -13.50 13.11
CA LEU A 106 7.51 -13.04 13.01
C LEU A 106 7.05 -12.35 14.30
N TYR A 107 7.38 -12.88 15.47
CA TYR A 107 7.01 -12.28 16.75
C TYR A 107 7.79 -10.99 17.03
N ASP A 108 9.09 -10.95 16.74
CA ASP A 108 9.92 -9.73 16.79
C ASP A 108 9.30 -8.62 15.92
N LEU A 109 8.99 -8.94 14.66
CA LEU A 109 8.38 -7.98 13.74
C LEU A 109 7.00 -7.49 14.21
N LYS A 110 6.18 -8.37 14.78
CA LYS A 110 4.88 -8.00 15.37
C LYS A 110 5.05 -7.07 16.56
N LEU A 111 6.05 -7.29 17.41
CA LEU A 111 6.37 -6.42 18.54
C LEU A 111 6.82 -5.04 18.05
N GLN A 112 7.71 -4.98 17.06
CA GLN A 112 8.14 -3.71 16.47
C GLN A 112 6.97 -2.94 15.84
N LEU A 113 6.06 -3.65 15.17
CA LEU A 113 4.86 -3.05 14.58
C LEU A 113 3.93 -2.45 15.64
N SER A 114 3.66 -3.19 16.74
CA SER A 114 2.79 -2.72 17.82
C SER A 114 3.41 -1.53 18.56
N ALA A 115 4.71 -1.60 18.86
CA ALA A 115 5.50 -0.54 19.48
C ALA A 115 5.68 0.70 18.58
N GLY A 116 5.35 0.62 17.28
CA GLY A 116 5.49 1.73 16.34
C GLY A 116 6.92 1.93 15.82
N GLY A 117 7.78 0.91 15.92
CA GLY A 117 9.13 0.91 15.38
C GLY A 117 9.21 0.74 13.86
N LEU A 118 8.08 0.50 13.19
CA LEU A 118 7.97 0.34 11.75
C LEU A 118 7.14 1.46 11.13
N ASP A 119 7.80 2.29 10.33
CA ASP A 119 7.16 3.28 9.47
C ASP A 119 6.62 2.61 8.19
N ARG A 120 5.44 3.03 7.77
CA ARG A 120 4.81 2.61 6.51
C ARG A 120 4.37 3.86 5.75
N GLU A 121 5.02 4.09 4.62
CA GLU A 121 4.80 5.24 3.75
C GLU A 121 4.35 4.79 2.37
N TYR A 122 3.47 5.58 1.77
CA TYR A 122 2.80 5.27 0.51
C TYR A 122 2.77 6.52 -0.36
N ALA A 123 3.01 6.32 -1.66
CA ALA A 123 2.72 7.31 -2.69
C ALA A 123 1.34 6.99 -3.28
N VAL A 124 0.43 7.96 -3.28
CA VAL A 124 -0.94 7.78 -3.76
C VAL A 124 -1.35 8.97 -4.61
N LEU A 125 -1.95 8.71 -5.77
CA LEU A 125 -2.61 9.76 -6.53
C LEU A 125 -4.03 9.94 -5.98
N GLY A 126 -4.32 11.10 -5.41
CA GLY A 126 -5.63 11.46 -4.87
C GLY A 126 -6.31 12.53 -5.70
N HIS A 127 -7.64 12.47 -5.84
CA HIS A 127 -8.41 13.48 -6.54
C HIS A 127 -8.38 14.83 -5.80
N GLY A 128 -8.43 15.91 -6.58
CA GLY A 128 -8.41 17.28 -6.07
C GLY A 128 -7.05 17.77 -5.58
N LEU A 129 -7.03 19.04 -5.20
CA LEU A 129 -5.84 19.74 -4.75
C LEU A 129 -5.77 19.72 -3.23
N LEU A 130 -5.04 18.75 -2.67
CA LEU A 130 -4.79 18.75 -1.23
C LEU A 130 -3.89 19.97 -0.91
N PRO A 131 -4.26 20.81 0.08
CA PRO A 131 -3.42 21.91 0.50
C PRO A 131 -2.01 21.44 0.88
N PRO A 132 -0.95 22.25 0.66
CA PRO A 132 0.43 21.84 0.98
C PRO A 132 0.68 21.55 2.47
N ARG A 133 -0.20 22.03 3.36
CA ARG A 133 -0.12 21.77 4.79
C ARG A 133 -0.38 20.29 5.07
N ARG A 134 0.38 19.72 6.01
CA ARG A 134 0.20 18.34 6.46
C ARG A 134 -1.20 18.18 7.05
N ALA A 135 -1.97 17.25 6.49
CA ALA A 135 -3.24 16.82 7.04
C ALA A 135 -3.04 15.57 7.92
N SER A 136 -3.85 15.46 8.97
CA SER A 136 -3.97 14.24 9.76
C SER A 136 -5.43 13.85 9.84
N VAL A 137 -5.71 12.58 9.60
CA VAL A 137 -7.04 11.99 9.79
C VAL A 137 -6.93 10.99 10.94
N ASP A 138 -7.36 11.44 12.11
CA ASP A 138 -7.53 10.65 13.32
C ASP A 138 -9.02 10.34 13.49
N ALA A 139 -9.47 9.28 12.82
CA ALA A 139 -10.88 8.93 12.74
C ALA A 139 -11.03 7.42 12.72
N GLY A 140 -11.93 6.89 13.56
CA GLY A 140 -12.14 5.45 13.67
C GLY A 140 -12.72 4.85 12.38
N LEU A 141 -12.25 3.66 11.98
CA LEU A 141 -12.76 2.93 10.82
C LEU A 141 -13.55 1.70 11.24
N ARG A 142 -14.80 1.63 10.77
CA ARG A 142 -15.63 0.42 10.90
C ARG A 142 -15.54 -0.37 9.59
N TYR A 143 -15.41 -1.69 9.72
CA TYR A 143 -15.41 -2.63 8.60
C TYR A 143 -16.69 -3.46 8.64
N TRP A 144 -17.24 -3.75 7.46
CA TRP A 144 -18.35 -4.66 7.29
C TRP A 144 -18.12 -5.55 6.07
N ARG A 145 -18.66 -6.77 6.15
CA ARG A 145 -18.62 -7.76 5.09
C ARG A 145 -20.05 -7.80 4.53
N HIS A 146 -20.24 -7.45 3.26
CA HIS A 146 -21.53 -7.56 2.55
C HIS A 146 -22.60 -6.48 2.80
N GLU A 147 -22.23 -5.19 2.78
CA GLU A 147 -23.22 -4.11 2.61
C GLU A 147 -23.01 -3.43 1.25
N ALA A 148 -24.05 -2.77 0.74
CA ALA A 148 -23.95 -1.91 -0.43
C ALA A 148 -23.04 -0.72 -0.10
N GLY A 149 -21.92 -0.57 -0.83
CA GLY A 149 -20.97 0.53 -0.67
C GLY A 149 -19.54 0.11 -0.30
N PRO A 150 -18.67 1.07 0.06
CA PRO A 150 -17.29 0.78 0.43
C PRO A 150 -17.25 -0.08 1.71
N PRO A 151 -16.43 -1.14 1.78
CA PRO A 151 -16.45 -2.08 2.92
C PRO A 151 -15.81 -1.52 4.21
N SER A 152 -15.34 -0.28 4.19
CA SER A 152 -14.83 0.40 5.37
C SER A 152 -15.12 1.88 5.25
N ALA A 153 -15.66 2.50 6.29
CA ALA A 153 -15.82 3.95 6.35
C ALA A 153 -15.55 4.50 7.75
N VAL A 154 -15.40 5.82 7.81
CA VAL A 154 -15.22 6.54 9.07
C VAL A 154 -16.50 6.42 9.89
N SER A 155 -16.35 6.07 11.17
CA SER A 155 -17.46 5.87 12.08
C SER A 155 -17.02 6.12 13.52
N ARG A 156 -17.92 6.71 14.32
CA ARG A 156 -17.74 6.85 15.78
C ARG A 156 -17.61 5.49 16.50
N ARG A 157 -18.16 4.42 15.92
CA ARG A 157 -18.02 3.03 16.41
C ARG A 157 -16.87 2.28 15.72
N GLY A 158 -16.02 2.99 14.98
CA GLY A 158 -14.88 2.43 14.26
C GLY A 158 -13.69 2.16 15.17
N ARG A 159 -12.79 1.28 14.72
CA ARG A 159 -11.52 1.03 15.42
C ARG A 159 -10.58 2.23 15.22
N PRO A 160 -9.82 2.64 16.25
CA PRO A 160 -8.86 3.74 16.14
C PRO A 160 -7.95 3.58 14.93
N SER A 161 -7.85 4.65 14.15
CA SER A 161 -7.10 4.71 12.90
C SER A 161 -6.49 6.08 12.69
N LEU A 162 -5.20 6.13 12.38
CA LEU A 162 -4.45 7.37 12.21
C LEU A 162 -3.62 7.34 10.93
N THR A 163 -3.87 8.33 10.08
CA THR A 163 -3.24 8.53 8.77
C THR A 163 -2.76 9.98 8.68
N TRP A 164 -1.53 10.17 8.23
CA TRP A 164 -1.01 11.49 7.87
C TRP A 164 -0.81 11.58 6.37
N LEU A 165 -1.17 12.72 5.78
CA LEU A 165 -1.09 12.96 4.34
C LEU A 165 -0.45 14.32 4.08
N ARG A 166 0.35 14.40 3.01
CA ARG A 166 0.96 15.63 2.51
C ARG A 166 1.00 15.58 0.99
N ALA A 167 0.64 16.68 0.33
CA ALA A 167 0.87 16.82 -1.11
C ALA A 167 2.37 16.90 -1.39
N LEU A 168 2.87 16.02 -2.26
CA LEU A 168 4.20 16.09 -2.85
C LEU A 168 4.20 16.96 -4.11
N ALA A 169 3.14 16.85 -4.92
CA ALA A 169 2.96 17.63 -6.13
C ALA A 169 1.48 17.72 -6.49
N HIS A 170 1.11 18.75 -7.26
CA HIS A 170 -0.19 18.84 -7.93
C HIS A 170 0.00 18.50 -9.40
N CYS A 171 -0.72 17.50 -9.88
CA CYS A 171 -0.67 17.07 -11.28
C CYS A 171 -1.63 17.94 -12.10
N ARG A 172 -1.26 18.29 -13.33
CA ARG A 172 -2.12 19.07 -14.24
C ARG A 172 -2.41 18.30 -15.54
N PRO A 173 -3.12 17.17 -15.48
CA PRO A 173 -3.62 16.53 -16.70
C PRO A 173 -4.67 17.43 -17.38
N PRO A 174 -4.96 17.23 -18.68
CA PRO A 174 -6.11 17.85 -19.32
C PRO A 174 -7.40 17.40 -18.60
N GLY A 175 -8.24 18.35 -18.18
CA GLY A 175 -9.51 18.08 -17.51
C GLY A 175 -9.52 18.35 -15.99
N PRO A 176 -10.62 18.90 -15.44
CA PRO A 176 -10.74 19.18 -14.01
C PRO A 176 -11.47 18.06 -13.22
N PRO A 177 -11.25 17.97 -11.89
CA PRO A 177 -10.23 18.66 -11.10
C PRO A 177 -8.87 17.92 -11.09
N PRO A 178 -7.73 18.65 -11.09
CA PRO A 178 -6.38 18.08 -11.06
C PRO A 178 -6.14 17.23 -9.81
N PRO A 179 -5.52 16.04 -9.92
CA PRO A 179 -5.16 15.23 -8.77
C PRO A 179 -3.87 15.71 -8.10
N SER A 180 -3.65 15.28 -6.86
CA SER A 180 -2.42 15.49 -6.10
C SER A 180 -1.67 14.17 -5.92
N LEU A 181 -0.36 14.19 -6.12
CA LEU A 181 0.51 13.12 -5.65
C LEU A 181 0.72 13.29 -4.14
N LEU A 182 0.30 12.30 -3.36
CA LEU A 182 0.29 12.33 -1.91
C LEU A 182 1.38 11.42 -1.33
N ALA A 183 2.11 11.92 -0.35
CA ALA A 183 2.84 11.10 0.61
C ALA A 183 1.92 10.80 1.79
N ILE A 184 1.67 9.52 2.05
CA ILE A 184 0.78 9.05 3.10
C ILE A 184 1.56 8.17 4.07
N ARG A 185 1.47 8.45 5.37
CA ARG A 185 2.02 7.61 6.43
C ARG A 185 0.91 7.10 7.33
N ILE A 186 0.94 5.83 7.73
CA ILE A 186 -0.08 5.24 8.61
C ILE A 186 0.52 4.76 9.93
N ARG A 187 -0.15 5.04 11.05
CA ARG A 187 0.19 4.43 12.35
C ARG A 187 -0.44 3.05 12.50
N THR A 188 -1.68 2.92 12.04
CA THR A 188 -2.51 1.72 12.09
C THR A 188 -2.67 1.12 10.69
N GLY A 189 -3.08 -0.14 10.58
CA GLY A 189 -3.30 -0.82 9.30
C GLY A 189 -4.69 -1.43 9.20
N ARG A 190 -5.75 -0.60 9.26
CA ARG A 190 -7.11 -1.11 9.04
C ARG A 190 -7.36 -1.40 7.55
N ARG A 191 -8.31 -2.28 7.27
CA ARG A 191 -8.69 -2.63 5.90
C ARG A 191 -9.11 -1.37 5.14
N HIS A 192 -8.52 -1.17 3.96
CA HIS A 192 -8.72 0.01 3.11
C HIS A 192 -8.50 1.37 3.80
N GLN A 193 -7.69 1.44 4.87
CA GLN A 193 -7.57 2.64 5.69
C GLN A 193 -7.22 3.91 4.91
N ILE A 194 -6.23 3.82 4.03
CA ILE A 194 -5.78 4.96 3.22
C ILE A 194 -6.91 5.44 2.31
N ARG A 195 -7.58 4.52 1.62
CA ARG A 195 -8.67 4.80 0.68
C ARG A 195 -9.85 5.45 1.38
N ALA A 196 -10.27 4.88 2.52
CA ALA A 196 -11.37 5.41 3.33
C ALA A 196 -11.05 6.79 3.93
N HIS A 197 -9.84 7.00 4.48
CA HIS A 197 -9.46 8.29 5.05
C HIS A 197 -9.31 9.37 3.97
N ALA A 198 -8.72 9.03 2.82
CA ALA A 198 -8.55 9.96 1.72
C ALA A 198 -9.91 10.40 1.15
N ALA A 199 -10.84 9.46 0.94
CA ALA A 199 -12.22 9.77 0.56
C ALA A 199 -12.95 10.60 1.62
N HIS A 200 -12.78 10.28 2.92
CA HIS A 200 -13.42 11.01 4.02
C HIS A 200 -13.07 12.50 4.05
N ILE A 201 -11.87 12.88 3.63
CA ILE A 201 -11.44 14.29 3.54
C ILE A 201 -11.63 14.91 2.15
N GLY A 202 -12.40 14.26 1.25
CA GLY A 202 -12.70 14.79 -0.08
C GLY A 202 -11.59 14.58 -1.12
N HIS A 203 -10.63 13.70 -0.85
CA HIS A 203 -9.50 13.40 -1.74
C HIS A 203 -9.41 11.89 -2.06
N PRO A 204 -10.46 11.25 -2.61
CA PRO A 204 -10.45 9.81 -2.88
C PRO A 204 -9.30 9.43 -3.82
N THR A 205 -8.82 8.19 -3.72
CA THR A 205 -7.75 7.69 -4.57
C THR A 205 -8.20 7.63 -6.04
N VAL A 206 -7.32 7.99 -6.97
CA VAL A 206 -7.60 7.92 -8.41
C VAL A 206 -7.80 6.47 -8.85
N CYS A 207 -8.73 6.24 -9.78
CA CYS A 207 -9.13 4.93 -10.29
C CYS A 207 -9.69 3.99 -9.20
N ASP A 208 -10.18 4.54 -8.08
CA ASP A 208 -10.78 3.78 -7.00
C ASP A 208 -12.30 3.62 -7.18
N GLY A 209 -12.72 2.59 -7.89
CA GLY A 209 -14.15 2.30 -8.12
C GLY A 209 -14.97 1.94 -6.88
N LYS A 210 -14.37 1.91 -5.67
CA LYS A 210 -15.11 1.67 -4.41
C LYS A 210 -15.29 2.93 -3.57
N TYR A 211 -14.35 3.86 -3.65
CA TYR A 211 -14.29 5.04 -2.77
C TYR A 211 -14.36 6.38 -3.52
N ALA A 212 -14.22 6.39 -4.83
CA ALA A 212 -14.43 7.58 -5.66
C ALA A 212 -15.84 7.57 -6.25
N ASP A 213 -16.48 8.74 -6.24
CA ASP A 213 -17.78 8.94 -6.90
C ASP A 213 -17.66 8.83 -8.42
N ALA A 214 -18.72 8.36 -9.07
CA ALA A 214 -18.77 8.20 -10.53
C ALA A 214 -18.48 9.50 -11.30
N GLY A 215 -18.80 10.66 -10.72
CA GLY A 215 -18.54 11.99 -11.31
C GLY A 215 -17.08 12.46 -11.20
N VAL A 216 -16.24 11.74 -10.46
CA VAL A 216 -14.83 12.10 -10.22
C VAL A 216 -13.87 11.08 -10.87
N LEU A 217 -14.37 9.92 -11.30
CA LEU A 217 -13.57 8.90 -11.99
C LEU A 217 -13.00 9.44 -13.30
N VAL A 218 -11.68 9.56 -13.38
CA VAL A 218 -10.98 9.68 -14.67
C VAL A 218 -11.18 8.36 -15.39
N ARG A 219 -11.93 8.38 -16.50
CA ARG A 219 -12.08 7.19 -17.36
C ARG A 219 -10.70 6.84 -17.91
N ARG A 220 -10.37 5.54 -17.87
CA ARG A 220 -9.15 4.99 -18.47
C ARG A 220 -9.09 5.32 -19.94
#